data_AF-A0A948FW94-F1
#
_entry.id   AF-A0A948FW94-F1
#
_cell.length_a   1.000
_cell.length_b   1.000
_cell.length_c   1.000
_cell.angle_alpha   90.00
_cell.angle_beta   90.00
_cell.angle_gamma   90.00
#
_symmetry.space_group_name_H-M   'P 1'
#
loop_
_entity.id
_entity.type
_entity.pdbx_description
1 polymer ?
#
loop_
_entity_poly.entity_id
_entity_poly.type
_entity_poly.pdbx_seq_one_letter_code
_entity_poly.pdbx_strand_id
1 'polypeptide(L)'
;MTYVVTQSCCADASCVIACPVNCIHPAPGEPGFATAEMLYVDANSCVGCGACATACPVEAIKPDSTLTPDEQPFLAINAEYYECFPHQPRPPLAIVAQQRRLAHQGSFRVAVVGAGPAGLYTADDLLTHPEISVDVYDRLPTPYGLVRAGVAPDHQHTKAVEKLFRQIEEQPSFRYFLGVDVGRDVSLAELEEHYDAVVYTVGASADRQLGIPGEDLVGSMSATDLVGWYNGHPDKQDLLVDLGTERVVVVGNGNVALDVARILTADPVALETTDIAALPWSALSRSRVREVVVLGRRGPAEAAFTVPELVGLCGLAEAGVI
;
A
#
# COMPACT_ATOMS: atom_id res chain seq x y z
N MET A 1 4.22 -21.38 -19.73
CA MET A 1 3.38 -20.48 -18.92
C MET A 1 4.25 -19.98 -17.80
N THR A 2 4.60 -18.71 -17.89
CA THR A 2 5.40 -17.99 -16.89
C THR A 2 4.49 -17.10 -16.08
N TYR A 3 4.90 -16.77 -14.86
CA TYR A 3 4.19 -15.79 -14.05
C TYR A 3 4.85 -14.43 -14.21
N VAL A 4 4.05 -13.37 -14.12
CA VAL A 4 4.45 -11.99 -14.35
C VAL A 4 4.01 -11.17 -13.15
N VAL A 5 4.90 -10.36 -12.60
CA VAL A 5 4.52 -9.35 -11.60
C VAL A 5 3.90 -8.15 -12.31
N THR A 6 2.70 -7.74 -11.89
CA THR A 6 1.90 -6.69 -12.49
C THR A 6 1.75 -5.48 -11.56
N GLN A 7 0.84 -4.56 -11.91
CA GLN A 7 0.74 -3.24 -11.31
C GLN A 7 0.57 -3.26 -9.77
N SER A 8 -0.16 -4.22 -9.23
CA SER A 8 -0.53 -4.23 -7.80
C SER A 8 0.64 -4.55 -6.85
N CYS A 9 1.87 -4.70 -7.34
CA CYS A 9 3.00 -5.14 -6.53
C CYS A 9 3.32 -4.13 -5.42
N CYS A 10 3.27 -4.59 -4.16
CA CYS A 10 3.65 -3.79 -2.99
C CYS A 10 5.06 -4.08 -2.47
N ALA A 11 5.87 -4.86 -3.21
CA ALA A 11 7.23 -5.28 -2.84
C ALA A 11 7.38 -5.95 -1.45
N ASP A 12 6.29 -6.50 -0.89
CA ASP A 12 6.29 -7.25 0.39
C ASP A 12 7.19 -8.50 0.37
N ALA A 13 7.48 -9.04 -0.81
CA ALA A 13 8.40 -10.15 -1.05
C ALA A 13 8.00 -11.53 -0.48
N SER A 14 6.75 -11.72 0.00
CA SER A 14 6.21 -13.06 0.30
C SER A 14 6.37 -14.05 -0.87
N CYS A 15 6.26 -13.55 -2.11
CA CYS A 15 6.45 -14.36 -3.32
C CYS A 15 7.88 -14.89 -3.49
N VAL A 16 8.90 -14.17 -2.99
CA VAL A 16 10.31 -14.60 -3.04
C VAL A 16 10.50 -15.84 -2.17
N ILE A 17 9.92 -15.83 -0.95
CA ILE A 17 10.00 -16.96 -0.01
C ILE A 17 9.28 -18.19 -0.57
N ALA A 18 8.15 -17.98 -1.24
CA ALA A 18 7.34 -19.06 -1.81
C ALA A 18 7.95 -19.67 -3.09
N CYS A 19 8.90 -19.01 -3.76
CA CYS A 19 9.40 -19.43 -5.06
C CYS A 19 10.38 -20.63 -4.94
N PRO A 20 10.05 -21.83 -5.44
CA PRO A 20 10.88 -23.02 -5.25
C PRO A 20 12.18 -23.01 -6.07
N VAL A 21 12.25 -22.13 -7.07
CA VAL A 21 13.39 -21.98 -7.98
C VAL A 21 14.08 -20.62 -7.85
N ASN A 22 13.69 -19.83 -6.85
CA ASN A 22 14.28 -18.53 -6.53
C ASN A 22 14.42 -17.61 -7.76
N CYS A 23 13.36 -17.49 -8.56
CA CYS A 23 13.35 -16.72 -9.81
C CYS A 23 12.68 -15.34 -9.67
N ILE A 24 12.55 -14.81 -8.45
CA ILE A 24 11.88 -13.51 -8.20
C ILE A 24 12.86 -12.58 -7.53
N HIS A 25 13.13 -11.44 -8.17
CA HIS A 25 14.16 -10.50 -7.75
C HIS A 25 13.70 -9.04 -7.87
N PRO A 26 14.35 -8.10 -7.15
CA PRO A 26 15.35 -8.35 -6.11
C PRO A 26 14.75 -9.02 -4.86
N ALA A 27 15.51 -9.87 -4.20
CA ALA A 27 15.09 -10.55 -2.97
C ALA A 27 15.53 -9.75 -1.72
N PRO A 28 14.86 -9.92 -0.56
CA PRO A 28 15.35 -9.37 0.71
C PRO A 28 16.83 -9.71 0.95
N GLY A 29 17.64 -8.69 1.22
CA GLY A 29 19.09 -8.81 1.40
C GLY A 29 19.92 -8.64 0.13
N GLU A 30 19.29 -8.54 -1.04
CA GLU A 30 19.98 -8.23 -2.30
C GLU A 30 20.16 -6.72 -2.49
N PRO A 31 21.24 -6.29 -3.18
CA PRO A 31 21.39 -4.91 -3.60
C PRO A 31 20.17 -4.44 -4.40
N GLY A 32 19.66 -3.26 -4.07
CA GLY A 32 18.51 -2.67 -4.76
C GLY A 32 17.14 -3.09 -4.20
N PHE A 33 17.03 -4.10 -3.34
CA PHE A 33 15.73 -4.51 -2.78
C PHE A 33 15.02 -3.37 -2.06
N ALA A 34 15.72 -2.65 -1.18
CA ALA A 34 15.15 -1.56 -0.40
C ALA A 34 14.71 -0.34 -1.24
N THR A 35 15.12 -0.28 -2.51
CA THR A 35 14.80 0.80 -3.45
C THR A 35 14.02 0.29 -4.65
N ALA A 36 13.65 -0.99 -4.67
CA ALA A 36 12.93 -1.59 -5.78
C ALA A 36 11.50 -1.11 -5.77
N GLU A 37 11.04 -0.66 -6.92
CA GLU A 37 9.68 -0.16 -7.13
C GLU A 37 8.66 -1.30 -7.24
N MET A 38 9.13 -2.47 -7.70
CA MET A 38 8.39 -3.72 -7.77
C MET A 38 9.38 -4.88 -7.83
N LEU A 39 8.86 -6.11 -7.78
CA LEU A 39 9.64 -7.33 -8.00
C LEU A 39 9.40 -7.85 -9.41
N TYR A 40 10.30 -8.71 -9.89
CA TYR A 40 10.30 -9.21 -11.26
C TYR A 40 10.48 -10.72 -11.27
N VAL A 41 9.82 -11.43 -12.20
CA VAL A 41 9.97 -12.88 -12.39
C VAL A 41 10.88 -13.17 -13.57
N ASP A 42 11.93 -13.97 -13.37
CA ASP A 42 12.75 -14.50 -14.46
C ASP A 42 11.98 -15.61 -15.19
N ALA A 43 11.45 -15.27 -16.36
CA ALA A 43 10.71 -16.18 -17.23
C ALA A 43 11.52 -17.42 -17.65
N ASN A 44 12.86 -17.33 -17.72
CA ASN A 44 13.71 -18.45 -18.12
C ASN A 44 13.89 -19.48 -16.99
N SER A 45 13.87 -19.01 -15.74
CA SER A 45 14.01 -19.86 -14.55
C SER A 45 12.66 -20.32 -13.99
N CYS A 46 11.57 -19.61 -14.30
CA CYS A 46 10.23 -19.91 -13.82
C CYS A 46 9.73 -21.30 -14.27
N VAL A 47 9.33 -22.14 -13.31
CA VAL A 47 8.76 -23.47 -13.58
C VAL A 47 7.23 -23.48 -13.66
N GLY A 48 6.57 -22.31 -13.55
CA GLY A 48 5.12 -22.19 -13.72
C GLY A 48 4.28 -22.85 -12.61
N CYS A 49 4.82 -23.06 -11.41
CA CYS A 49 4.11 -23.76 -10.33
C CYS A 49 3.00 -22.94 -9.64
N GLY A 50 3.03 -21.61 -9.75
CA GLY A 50 2.02 -20.71 -9.15
C GLY A 50 2.15 -20.42 -7.66
N ALA A 51 3.17 -20.94 -6.97
CA ALA A 51 3.36 -20.70 -5.53
C ALA A 51 3.44 -19.20 -5.19
N CYS A 52 4.10 -18.41 -6.04
CA CYS A 52 4.22 -16.96 -5.87
C CYS A 52 2.87 -16.22 -6.02
N ALA A 53 1.99 -16.67 -6.91
CA ALA A 53 0.65 -16.10 -7.07
C ALA A 53 -0.23 -16.39 -5.84
N THR A 54 -0.13 -17.60 -5.28
CA THR A 54 -0.83 -17.96 -4.04
C THR A 54 -0.32 -17.17 -2.82
N ALA A 55 0.99 -16.91 -2.76
CA ALA A 55 1.60 -16.19 -1.66
C ALA A 55 1.45 -14.66 -1.73
N CYS A 56 1.06 -14.11 -2.89
CA CYS A 56 0.96 -12.66 -3.07
C CYS A 56 -0.29 -12.10 -2.37
N PRO A 57 -0.15 -11.23 -1.36
CA PRO A 57 -1.29 -10.72 -0.59
C PRO A 57 -2.20 -9.76 -1.38
N VAL A 58 -1.68 -9.21 -2.49
CA VAL A 58 -2.32 -8.17 -3.31
C VAL A 58 -2.58 -8.64 -4.74
N GLU A 59 -2.50 -9.96 -4.99
CA GLU A 59 -2.81 -10.59 -6.28
C GLU A 59 -2.04 -10.00 -7.48
N ALA A 60 -0.83 -9.49 -7.23
CA ALA A 60 0.02 -8.83 -8.23
C ALA A 60 0.77 -9.81 -9.16
N ILE A 61 0.59 -11.12 -9.03
CA ILE A 61 1.35 -12.11 -9.80
C ILE A 61 0.38 -13.01 -10.56
N LYS A 62 0.43 -12.96 -11.90
CA LYS A 62 -0.52 -13.64 -12.78
C LYS A 62 0.20 -14.48 -13.83
N PRO A 63 -0.40 -15.59 -14.31
CA PRO A 63 0.06 -16.26 -15.52
C PRO A 63 0.07 -15.29 -16.71
N ASP A 64 1.12 -15.34 -17.52
CA ASP A 64 1.25 -14.60 -18.79
C ASP A 64 0.00 -14.70 -19.70
N SER A 65 -0.62 -15.89 -19.74
CA SER A 65 -1.84 -16.18 -20.51
C SER A 65 -3.12 -15.49 -20.01
N THR A 66 -3.08 -14.84 -18.84
CA THR A 66 -4.25 -14.25 -18.18
C THR A 66 -4.16 -12.74 -17.99
N LEU A 67 -3.10 -12.12 -18.50
CA LEU A 67 -2.91 -10.67 -18.40
C LEU A 67 -4.00 -9.93 -19.18
N THR A 68 -4.59 -8.94 -18.52
CA THR A 68 -5.48 -7.98 -19.17
C THR A 68 -4.69 -7.06 -20.12
N PRO A 69 -5.34 -6.34 -21.06
CA PRO A 69 -4.66 -5.41 -21.95
C PRO A 69 -3.74 -4.41 -21.24
N ASP A 70 -4.21 -3.83 -20.13
CA ASP A 70 -3.46 -2.85 -19.34
C ASP A 70 -2.26 -3.47 -18.60
N GLU A 71 -2.28 -4.79 -18.42
CA GLU A 71 -1.19 -5.53 -17.78
C GLU A 71 -0.15 -6.09 -18.77
N GLN A 72 -0.43 -6.06 -20.08
CA GLN A 72 0.50 -6.58 -21.09
C GLN A 72 1.89 -5.94 -21.07
N PRO A 73 2.06 -4.61 -20.81
CA PRO A 73 3.38 -4.00 -20.71
C PRO A 73 4.29 -4.65 -19.65
N PHE A 74 3.71 -5.27 -18.62
CA PHE A 74 4.48 -5.89 -17.54
C PHE A 74 5.27 -7.13 -18.00
N LEU A 75 4.91 -7.76 -19.12
CA LEU A 75 5.72 -8.83 -19.72
C LEU A 75 7.12 -8.32 -20.08
N ALA A 76 7.19 -7.19 -20.80
CA ALA A 76 8.45 -6.59 -21.20
C ALA A 76 9.21 -6.06 -19.98
N ILE A 77 8.53 -5.39 -19.06
CA ILE A 77 9.14 -4.84 -17.83
C ILE A 77 9.81 -5.95 -16.99
N ASN A 78 9.16 -7.11 -16.83
CA ASN A 78 9.76 -8.24 -16.11
C ASN A 78 10.99 -8.78 -16.85
N ALA A 79 10.95 -8.89 -18.17
CA ALA A 79 12.07 -9.38 -18.97
C ALA A 79 13.28 -8.41 -18.97
N GLU A 80 13.03 -7.12 -19.21
CA GLU A 80 14.04 -6.06 -19.30
C GLU A 80 14.83 -5.91 -17.99
N TYR A 81 14.20 -6.13 -16.83
CA TYR A 81 14.90 -6.14 -15.55
C TYR A 81 16.08 -7.13 -15.57
N TYR A 82 15.89 -8.33 -16.09
CA TYR A 82 16.95 -9.36 -16.11
C TYR A 82 17.97 -9.15 -17.23
N GLU A 83 17.64 -8.38 -18.27
CA GLU A 83 18.62 -7.91 -19.26
C GLU A 83 19.58 -6.88 -18.64
N CYS A 84 19.04 -5.98 -17.81
CA CYS A 84 19.83 -4.94 -17.13
C CYS A 84 20.57 -5.48 -15.88
N PHE A 85 19.96 -6.43 -15.17
CA PHE A 85 20.46 -7.00 -13.92
C PHE A 85 20.58 -8.52 -14.02
N PRO A 86 21.49 -9.05 -14.86
CA PRO A 86 21.70 -10.48 -14.97
C PRO A 86 22.17 -11.04 -13.63
N HIS A 87 21.50 -12.08 -13.15
CA HIS A 87 21.82 -12.77 -11.89
C HIS A 87 22.34 -14.18 -12.21
N GLN A 88 23.30 -14.66 -11.42
CA GLN A 88 23.75 -16.04 -11.55
C GLN A 88 22.66 -16.99 -11.03
N PRO A 89 22.55 -18.22 -11.58
CA PRO A 89 21.69 -19.26 -11.00
C PRO A 89 22.08 -19.48 -9.53
N ARG A 90 21.18 -19.11 -8.62
CA ARG A 90 21.40 -19.25 -7.17
C ARG A 90 20.74 -20.55 -6.68
N PRO A 91 21.36 -21.28 -5.73
CA PRO A 91 20.70 -22.42 -5.13
C PRO A 91 19.35 -21.97 -4.53
N PRO A 92 18.30 -22.79 -4.68
CA PRO A 92 16.98 -22.45 -4.18
C PRO A 92 17.07 -22.49 -2.67
N LEU A 93 16.67 -21.40 -2.02
CA LEU A 93 16.03 -21.32 -0.71
C LEU A 93 16.18 -19.86 -0.28
N ALA A 94 15.08 -19.12 -0.29
CA ALA A 94 14.98 -17.97 0.59
C ALA A 94 15.39 -18.46 1.99
N ILE A 95 16.31 -17.76 2.64
CA ILE A 95 16.73 -18.10 3.99
C ILE A 95 15.50 -17.88 4.88
N VAL A 96 14.79 -18.96 5.19
CA VAL A 96 13.73 -18.91 6.20
C VAL A 96 14.43 -18.64 7.51
N ALA A 97 14.28 -17.43 8.02
CA ALA A 97 14.84 -17.06 9.30
C ALA A 97 14.33 -18.07 10.34
N GLN A 98 15.24 -18.63 11.14
CA GLN A 98 14.82 -19.47 12.24
C GLN A 98 13.97 -18.63 13.18
N GLN A 99 12.79 -19.14 13.53
CA GLN A 99 11.92 -18.50 14.49
C GLN A 99 12.69 -18.29 15.80
N ARG A 100 12.73 -17.04 16.28
CA ARG A 100 13.50 -16.69 17.48
C ARG A 100 12.84 -17.32 18.69
N ARG A 101 13.61 -17.99 19.55
CA ARG A 101 13.06 -18.47 20.82
C ARG A 101 12.96 -17.31 21.80
N LEU A 102 11.85 -17.23 22.53
CA LEU A 102 11.73 -16.29 23.64
C LEU A 102 12.78 -16.62 24.71
N ALA A 103 13.46 -15.59 25.21
CA ALA A 103 14.54 -15.76 26.19
C ALA A 103 14.02 -16.19 27.57
N HIS A 104 12.76 -15.85 27.89
CA HIS A 104 12.13 -16.11 29.17
C HIS A 104 10.88 -16.99 28.98
N GLN A 105 10.62 -17.85 29.96
CA GLN A 105 9.40 -18.65 29.99
C GLN A 105 8.26 -17.84 30.63
N GLY A 106 7.06 -17.94 30.05
CA GLY A 106 5.88 -17.25 30.57
C GLY A 106 4.87 -16.98 29.46
N SER A 107 3.78 -16.31 29.81
CA SER A 107 2.85 -15.70 28.86
C SER A 107 3.15 -14.20 28.80
N PHE A 108 3.16 -13.64 27.60
CA PHE A 108 3.47 -12.22 27.38
C PHE A 108 2.29 -11.51 26.73
N ARG A 109 2.08 -10.26 27.11
CA ARG A 109 1.06 -9.37 26.54
C ARG A 109 1.74 -8.21 25.85
N VAL A 110 1.42 -8.00 24.58
CA VAL A 110 1.96 -6.88 23.80
C VAL A 110 0.82 -5.98 23.36
N ALA A 111 0.94 -4.68 23.64
CA ALA A 111 0.07 -3.67 23.07
C ALA A 111 0.67 -3.15 21.76
N VAL A 112 -0.12 -3.13 20.69
CA VAL A 112 0.26 -2.55 19.40
C VAL A 112 -0.61 -1.31 19.17
N VAL A 113 0.01 -0.15 18.99
CA VAL A 113 -0.68 1.14 18.85
C VAL A 113 -0.72 1.57 17.38
N GLY A 114 -1.86 1.36 16.75
CA GLY A 114 -2.17 1.62 15.34
C GLY A 114 -2.51 0.33 14.59
N ALA A 115 -3.73 0.24 14.06
CA ALA A 115 -4.27 -0.92 13.35
C ALA A 115 -4.04 -0.86 11.82
N GLY A 116 -3.01 -0.14 11.37
CA GLY A 116 -2.55 -0.16 9.98
C GLY A 116 -1.70 -1.40 9.65
N PRO A 117 -1.18 -1.52 8.41
CA PRO A 117 -0.38 -2.67 7.99
C PRO A 117 0.80 -2.96 8.92
N ALA A 118 1.56 -1.94 9.34
CA ALA A 118 2.67 -2.13 10.27
C ALA A 118 2.24 -2.79 11.59
N GLY A 119 1.08 -2.40 12.12
CA GLY A 119 0.53 -2.99 13.35
C GLY A 119 0.08 -4.43 13.16
N LEU A 120 -0.57 -4.72 12.03
CA LEU A 120 -1.09 -6.06 11.75
C LEU A 120 0.01 -7.05 11.36
N TYR A 121 1.03 -6.62 10.62
CA TYR A 121 2.23 -7.43 10.39
C TYR A 121 3.04 -7.65 11.67
N THR A 122 3.08 -6.65 12.57
CA THR A 122 3.68 -6.83 13.90
C THR A 122 2.90 -7.86 14.70
N ALA A 123 1.57 -7.79 14.68
CA ALA A 123 0.72 -8.77 15.36
C ALA A 123 0.91 -10.17 14.77
N ASP A 124 0.96 -10.31 13.44
CA ASP A 124 1.20 -11.58 12.74
C ASP A 124 2.50 -12.25 13.21
N ASP A 125 3.62 -11.51 13.18
CA ASP A 125 4.93 -12.01 13.60
C ASP A 125 4.93 -12.43 15.07
N LEU A 126 4.36 -11.59 15.95
CA LEU A 126 4.27 -11.88 17.38
C LEU A 126 3.40 -13.11 17.68
N LEU A 127 2.28 -13.27 16.96
CA LEU A 127 1.34 -14.37 17.16
C LEU A 127 1.86 -15.72 16.64
N THR A 128 2.98 -15.73 15.90
CA THR A 128 3.71 -16.98 15.65
C THR A 128 4.24 -17.62 16.95
N HIS A 129 4.31 -16.86 18.04
CA HIS A 129 4.64 -17.33 19.38
C HIS A 129 3.38 -17.64 20.20
N PRO A 130 3.10 -18.91 20.53
CA PRO A 130 1.88 -19.27 21.27
C PRO A 130 1.84 -18.69 22.69
N GLU A 131 2.97 -18.25 23.23
CA GLU A 131 3.09 -17.59 24.52
C GLU A 131 2.66 -16.11 24.50
N ILE A 132 2.53 -15.49 23.33
CA ILE A 132 2.24 -14.07 23.18
C ILE A 132 0.75 -13.85 22.87
N SER A 133 0.17 -12.85 23.54
CA SER A 133 -1.13 -12.27 23.19
C SER A 133 -0.96 -10.81 22.78
N VAL A 134 -1.72 -10.40 21.78
CA VAL A 134 -1.61 -9.08 21.15
C VAL A 134 -2.93 -8.34 21.25
N ASP A 135 -2.87 -7.15 21.84
CA ASP A 135 -4.00 -6.21 21.89
C ASP A 135 -3.67 -5.03 20.97
N VAL A 136 -4.43 -4.86 19.89
CA VAL A 136 -4.24 -3.78 18.91
C VAL A 136 -5.19 -2.63 19.21
N TYR A 137 -4.63 -1.43 19.44
CA TYR A 137 -5.35 -0.20 19.68
C TYR A 137 -5.38 0.67 18.42
N ASP A 138 -6.50 1.33 18.14
CA ASP A 138 -6.57 2.38 17.12
C ASP A 138 -7.60 3.43 17.52
N ARG A 139 -7.33 4.71 17.23
CA ARG A 139 -8.27 5.80 17.50
C ARG A 139 -9.50 5.73 16.62
N LEU A 140 -9.40 5.13 15.43
CA LEU A 140 -10.51 5.02 14.50
C LEU A 140 -11.36 3.80 14.86
N PRO A 141 -12.68 3.85 14.60
CA PRO A 141 -13.57 2.71 14.82
C PRO A 141 -13.42 1.60 13.76
N THR A 142 -12.60 1.83 12.72
CA THR A 142 -12.33 0.88 11.64
C THR A 142 -10.84 0.63 11.52
N PRO A 143 -10.39 -0.63 11.40
CA PRO A 143 -8.97 -0.97 11.31
C PRO A 143 -8.42 -0.70 9.88
N TYR A 144 -7.21 -1.18 9.63
CA TYR A 144 -6.48 -1.21 8.36
C TYR A 144 -5.78 0.09 7.95
N GLY A 145 -5.99 1.18 8.69
CA GLY A 145 -5.28 2.45 8.47
C GLY A 145 -5.31 2.88 7.00
N LEU A 146 -4.14 3.10 6.40
CA LEU A 146 -4.03 3.55 5.00
C LEU A 146 -4.45 2.51 3.96
N VAL A 147 -4.57 1.21 4.29
CA VAL A 147 -5.17 0.26 3.33
C VAL A 147 -6.64 0.62 3.07
N ARG A 148 -7.34 1.06 4.12
CA ARG A 148 -8.72 1.54 4.01
C ARG A 148 -8.82 3.00 3.58
N ALA A 149 -8.06 3.88 4.24
CA ALA A 149 -8.23 5.33 4.13
C ALA A 149 -7.22 6.03 3.21
N GLY A 150 -6.21 5.31 2.70
CA GLY A 150 -5.14 5.84 1.86
C GLY A 150 -5.17 5.30 0.43
N VAL A 151 -5.11 3.97 0.27
CA VAL A 151 -5.14 3.28 -1.03
C VAL A 151 -6.33 3.79 -1.83
N ALA A 152 -6.05 4.26 -3.05
CA ALA A 152 -7.06 4.85 -3.91
C ALA A 152 -8.22 3.88 -4.19
N PRO A 153 -9.45 4.39 -4.39
CA PRO A 153 -10.63 3.55 -4.58
C PRO A 153 -10.59 2.78 -5.91
N ASP A 154 -9.80 3.18 -6.88
CA ASP A 154 -9.56 2.41 -8.09
C ASP A 154 -8.44 1.34 -7.94
N HIS A 155 -7.77 1.27 -6.78
CA HIS A 155 -6.71 0.30 -6.45
C HIS A 155 -7.23 -0.85 -5.58
N GLN A 156 -8.35 -1.46 -5.96
CA GLN A 156 -9.01 -2.51 -5.16
C GLN A 156 -8.14 -3.76 -4.94
N HIS A 157 -7.28 -4.12 -5.90
CA HIS A 157 -6.35 -5.25 -5.74
C HIS A 157 -5.37 -5.05 -4.59
N THR A 158 -4.87 -3.83 -4.39
CA THR A 158 -3.99 -3.51 -3.26
C THR A 158 -4.70 -3.67 -1.91
N LYS A 159 -6.02 -3.44 -1.87
CA LYS A 159 -6.85 -3.68 -0.67
C LYS A 159 -7.08 -5.17 -0.38
N ALA A 160 -6.72 -6.09 -1.29
CA ALA A 160 -6.89 -7.53 -1.06
C ALA A 160 -6.05 -8.08 0.11
N VAL A 161 -5.02 -7.34 0.56
CA VAL A 161 -4.25 -7.65 1.78
C VAL A 161 -5.13 -7.77 3.03
N GLU A 162 -6.33 -7.17 3.03
CA GLU A 162 -7.33 -7.37 4.10
C GLU A 162 -7.65 -8.86 4.35
N LYS A 163 -7.52 -9.74 3.35
CA LYS A 163 -7.72 -11.19 3.53
C LYS A 163 -6.70 -11.76 4.52
N LEU A 164 -5.44 -11.33 4.44
CA LEU A 164 -4.38 -11.71 5.38
C LEU A 164 -4.67 -11.12 6.76
N PHE A 165 -5.07 -9.85 6.83
CA PHE A 165 -5.42 -9.20 8.10
C PHE A 165 -6.55 -9.94 8.85
N ARG A 166 -7.59 -10.38 8.14
CA ARG A 166 -8.66 -11.18 8.76
C ARG A 166 -8.15 -12.51 9.35
N GLN A 167 -7.17 -13.16 8.71
CA GLN A 167 -6.57 -14.39 9.24
C GLN A 167 -5.84 -14.13 10.56
N ILE A 168 -5.19 -12.97 10.69
CA ILE A 168 -4.54 -12.54 11.93
C ILE A 168 -5.58 -12.26 13.01
N GLU A 169 -6.67 -11.59 12.65
CA GLU A 169 -7.77 -11.24 13.56
C GLU A 169 -8.55 -12.44 14.10
N GLU A 170 -8.60 -13.54 13.35
CA GLU A 170 -9.26 -14.79 13.75
C GLU A 170 -8.47 -15.57 14.82
N GLN A 171 -7.22 -15.18 15.10
CA GLN A 171 -6.41 -15.86 16.10
C GLN A 171 -6.93 -15.62 17.53
N PRO A 172 -7.05 -16.65 18.39
CA PRO A 172 -7.59 -16.50 19.75
C PRO A 172 -6.82 -15.54 20.67
N SER A 173 -5.53 -15.36 20.38
CA SER A 173 -4.62 -14.49 21.14
C SER A 173 -4.58 -13.05 20.63
N PHE A 174 -5.44 -12.69 19.68
CA PHE A 174 -5.58 -11.35 19.11
C PHE A 174 -6.84 -10.65 19.63
N ARG A 175 -6.76 -9.36 19.98
CA ARG A 175 -7.94 -8.53 20.27
C ARG A 175 -7.79 -7.10 19.78
N TYR A 176 -8.92 -6.48 19.48
CA TYR A 176 -8.99 -5.06 19.10
C TYR A 176 -9.57 -4.17 20.20
N PHE A 177 -9.00 -2.97 20.27
CA PHE A 177 -9.52 -1.82 21.01
C PHE A 177 -9.59 -0.62 20.05
N LEU A 178 -10.58 -0.65 19.16
CA LEU A 178 -10.87 0.42 18.20
C LEU A 178 -11.64 1.57 18.84
N GLY A 179 -11.47 2.79 18.31
CA GLY A 179 -12.05 3.99 18.90
C GLY A 179 -11.35 4.47 20.18
N VAL A 180 -10.12 4.01 20.43
CA VAL A 180 -9.32 4.35 21.62
C VAL A 180 -8.07 5.11 21.19
N ASP A 181 -7.99 6.38 21.55
CA ASP A 181 -6.88 7.26 21.22
C ASP A 181 -5.78 7.18 22.29
N VAL A 182 -4.73 6.39 22.03
CA VAL A 182 -3.58 6.24 22.94
C VAL A 182 -2.79 7.55 23.00
N GLY A 183 -2.65 8.09 24.20
CA GLY A 183 -2.13 9.43 24.49
C GLY A 183 -3.23 10.40 24.94
N ARG A 184 -4.50 10.09 24.69
CA ARG A 184 -5.66 10.87 25.12
C ARG A 184 -6.59 10.09 26.06
N ASP A 185 -7.04 8.92 25.62
CA ASP A 185 -8.00 8.08 26.34
C ASP A 185 -7.29 7.09 27.27
N VAL A 186 -6.11 6.60 26.85
CA VAL A 186 -5.21 5.75 27.64
C VAL A 186 -3.78 6.26 27.48
N SER A 187 -3.06 6.45 28.58
CA SER A 187 -1.68 6.91 28.58
C SER A 187 -0.69 5.77 28.32
N LEU A 188 0.52 6.11 27.88
CA LEU A 188 1.61 5.14 27.76
C LEU A 188 1.93 4.48 29.11
N ALA A 189 1.90 5.23 30.21
CA ALA A 189 2.18 4.70 31.54
C ALA A 189 1.17 3.59 31.93
N GLU A 190 -0.12 3.79 31.64
CA GLU A 190 -1.14 2.76 31.87
C GLU A 190 -0.92 1.52 30.99
N LEU A 191 -0.44 1.70 29.75
CA LEU A 191 -0.06 0.55 28.91
C LEU A 191 1.16 -0.18 29.48
N GLU A 192 2.21 0.53 29.91
CA GLU A 192 3.42 -0.06 30.49
C GLU A 192 3.15 -0.80 31.81
N GLU A 193 2.10 -0.45 32.55
CA GLU A 193 1.65 -1.18 33.75
C GLU A 193 0.95 -2.51 33.43
N HIS A 194 0.39 -2.66 32.23
CA HIS A 194 -0.49 -3.78 31.86
C HIS A 194 0.07 -4.71 30.77
N TYR A 195 1.13 -4.29 30.09
CA TYR A 195 1.74 -4.99 28.97
C TYR A 195 3.26 -5.14 29.17
N ASP A 196 3.80 -6.27 28.71
CA ASP A 196 5.24 -6.53 28.75
C ASP A 196 6.01 -5.71 27.71
N ALA A 197 5.32 -5.31 26.63
CA ALA A 197 5.85 -4.41 25.61
C ALA A 197 4.73 -3.59 24.96
N VAL A 198 5.09 -2.39 24.51
CA VAL A 198 4.24 -1.51 23.70
C VAL A 198 4.96 -1.20 22.39
N VAL A 199 4.30 -1.44 21.26
CA VAL A 199 4.86 -1.19 19.92
C VAL A 199 4.02 -0.12 19.23
N TYR A 200 4.66 0.99 18.86
CA TYR A 200 4.00 2.07 18.14
C TYR A 200 4.08 1.85 16.63
N THR A 201 2.91 1.73 16.00
CA THR A 201 2.70 1.53 14.55
C THR A 201 1.72 2.56 14.00
N VAL A 202 1.78 3.79 14.54
CA VAL A 202 0.84 4.90 14.29
C VAL A 202 0.94 5.54 12.90
N GLY A 203 1.92 5.14 12.09
CA GLY A 203 2.19 5.74 10.78
C GLY A 203 2.60 7.21 10.86
N ALA A 204 2.35 7.95 9.78
CA ALA A 204 2.62 9.39 9.68
C ALA A 204 1.33 10.12 9.27
N SER A 205 0.66 10.73 10.25
CA SER A 205 -0.63 11.42 10.05
C SER A 205 -0.50 12.91 9.72
N ALA A 206 0.68 13.49 9.89
CA ALA A 206 0.94 14.90 9.63
C ALA A 206 1.46 15.14 8.22
N ASP A 207 0.96 16.22 7.61
CA ASP A 207 1.38 16.65 6.28
C ASP A 207 2.62 17.54 6.30
N ARG A 208 3.35 17.53 5.19
CA ARG A 208 4.46 18.45 4.96
C ARG A 208 3.95 19.72 4.30
N GLN A 209 4.11 20.85 4.98
CA GLN A 209 3.82 22.16 4.42
C GLN A 209 4.88 22.57 3.38
N LEU A 210 4.44 23.32 2.37
CA LEU A 210 5.28 23.97 1.37
C LEU A 210 6.02 25.17 1.94
N GLY A 211 5.43 25.86 2.93
CA GLY A 211 6.00 27.04 3.58
C GLY A 211 6.05 28.26 2.64
N ILE A 212 5.04 28.44 1.80
CA ILE A 212 4.99 29.51 0.78
C ILE A 212 3.81 30.46 1.00
N PRO A 213 3.91 31.74 0.57
CA PRO A 213 2.79 32.67 0.64
C PRO A 213 1.57 32.14 -0.12
N GLY A 214 0.41 32.13 0.54
CA GLY A 214 -0.86 31.69 -0.04
C GLY A 214 -1.21 30.21 0.19
N GLU A 215 -0.37 29.45 0.92
CA GLU A 215 -0.63 28.04 1.23
C GLU A 215 -1.92 27.81 2.04
N ASP A 216 -2.37 28.79 2.82
CA ASP A 216 -3.61 28.71 3.62
C ASP A 216 -4.86 29.27 2.88
N LEU A 217 -4.74 29.61 1.58
CA LEU A 217 -5.89 30.09 0.81
C LEU A 217 -6.90 28.97 0.57
N VAL A 218 -8.18 29.34 0.46
CA VAL A 218 -9.25 28.40 0.06
C VAL A 218 -8.90 27.76 -1.28
N GLY A 219 -8.95 26.42 -1.34
CA GLY A 219 -8.56 25.62 -2.50
C GLY A 219 -7.12 25.09 -2.43
N SER A 220 -6.31 25.53 -1.46
CA SER A 220 -5.02 24.91 -1.12
C SER A 220 -5.22 23.89 0.00
N MET A 221 -4.83 22.64 -0.24
CA MET A 221 -4.96 21.54 0.72
C MET A 221 -3.87 20.49 0.48
N SER A 222 -3.64 19.62 1.47
CA SER A 222 -2.71 18.51 1.31
C SER A 222 -3.31 17.40 0.45
N ALA A 223 -2.44 16.62 -0.21
CA ALA A 223 -2.89 15.42 -0.89
C ALA A 223 -3.52 14.41 0.07
N THR A 224 -2.98 14.27 1.29
CA THR A 224 -3.52 13.40 2.34
C THR A 224 -4.93 13.79 2.74
N ASP A 225 -5.24 15.09 2.81
CA ASP A 225 -6.59 15.58 3.10
C ASP A 225 -7.56 15.18 2.00
N LEU A 226 -7.20 15.42 0.74
CA LEU A 226 -8.03 15.06 -0.41
C LEU A 226 -8.23 13.53 -0.50
N VAL A 227 -7.17 12.76 -0.26
CA VAL A 227 -7.19 11.28 -0.22
C VAL A 227 -8.11 10.78 0.88
N GLY A 228 -7.95 11.29 2.10
CA GLY A 228 -8.81 10.95 3.21
C GLY A 228 -10.26 11.35 2.95
N TRP A 229 -10.50 12.48 2.30
CA TRP A 229 -11.84 12.92 1.91
C TRP A 229 -12.50 11.92 0.95
N TYR A 230 -11.86 11.56 -0.16
CA TYR A 230 -12.48 10.63 -1.12
C TYR A 230 -12.60 9.19 -0.59
N ASN A 231 -11.72 8.78 0.32
CA ASN A 231 -11.79 7.46 0.98
C ASN A 231 -12.72 7.46 2.20
N GLY A 232 -13.36 8.59 2.54
CA GLY A 232 -14.32 8.67 3.65
C GLY A 232 -13.71 8.61 5.05
N HIS A 233 -12.44 8.98 5.20
CA HIS A 233 -11.76 9.10 6.49
C HIS A 233 -12.55 10.04 7.43
N PRO A 234 -12.91 9.64 8.66
CA PRO A 234 -13.76 10.44 9.56
C PRO A 234 -13.31 11.89 9.75
N ASP A 235 -12.01 12.12 9.96
CA ASP A 235 -11.48 13.48 10.15
C ASP A 235 -11.52 14.39 8.91
N LYS A 236 -11.83 13.84 7.72
CA LYS A 236 -11.76 14.56 6.44
C LYS A 236 -13.13 14.70 5.75
N GLN A 237 -14.20 14.23 6.38
CA GLN A 237 -15.55 14.22 5.78
C GLN A 237 -16.09 15.64 5.51
N ASP A 238 -15.73 16.60 6.38
CA ASP A 238 -16.17 17.98 6.29
C ASP A 238 -15.24 18.86 5.42
N LEU A 239 -14.24 18.26 4.76
CA LEU A 239 -13.33 19.01 3.89
C LEU A 239 -14.09 19.61 2.70
N LEU A 240 -13.96 20.93 2.54
CA LEU A 240 -14.53 21.65 1.41
C LEU A 240 -13.60 21.54 0.20
N VAL A 241 -13.95 20.66 -0.74
CA VAL A 241 -13.22 20.48 -1.99
C VAL A 241 -13.98 21.17 -3.14
N ASP A 242 -13.46 22.31 -3.60
CA ASP A 242 -14.03 23.03 -4.76
C ASP A 242 -13.52 22.43 -6.07
N LEU A 243 -14.40 21.70 -6.75
CA LEU A 243 -14.16 21.11 -8.07
C LEU A 243 -14.80 21.93 -9.21
N GLY A 244 -15.16 23.19 -8.96
CA GLY A 244 -15.70 24.13 -9.95
C GLY A 244 -14.65 24.77 -10.87
N THR A 245 -13.37 24.55 -10.59
CA THR A 245 -12.23 24.99 -11.42
C THR A 245 -11.98 24.04 -12.60
N GLU A 246 -11.27 24.52 -13.62
CA GLU A 246 -10.87 23.73 -14.78
C GLU A 246 -9.48 23.10 -14.63
N ARG A 247 -8.63 23.66 -13.74
CA ARG A 247 -7.25 23.21 -13.54
C ARG A 247 -6.93 23.02 -12.06
N VAL A 248 -6.26 21.92 -11.75
CA VAL A 248 -5.68 21.61 -10.44
C VAL A 248 -4.16 21.44 -10.58
N VAL A 249 -3.39 21.91 -9.60
CA VAL A 249 -1.93 21.71 -9.55
C VAL A 249 -1.62 20.84 -8.34
N VAL A 250 -0.93 19.72 -8.57
CA VAL A 250 -0.47 18.80 -7.52
C VAL A 250 1.03 18.98 -7.37
N VAL A 251 1.48 19.38 -6.19
CA VAL A 251 2.91 19.58 -5.92
C VAL A 251 3.51 18.29 -5.35
N GLY A 252 4.39 17.67 -6.11
CA GLY A 252 4.99 16.36 -5.80
C GLY A 252 4.99 15.43 -7.01
N ASN A 253 5.92 14.47 -7.02
CA ASN A 253 6.09 13.50 -8.12
C ASN A 253 6.23 12.07 -7.57
N GLY A 254 5.38 11.71 -6.61
CA GLY A 254 5.25 10.37 -6.03
C GLY A 254 3.90 9.72 -6.36
N ASN A 255 3.68 8.47 -5.96
CA ASN A 255 2.44 7.72 -6.25
C ASN A 255 1.17 8.45 -5.81
N VAL A 256 1.16 9.05 -4.61
CA VAL A 256 0.01 9.81 -4.13
C VAL A 256 -0.35 10.98 -5.06
N ALA A 257 0.64 11.61 -5.70
CA ALA A 257 0.38 12.66 -6.67
C ALA A 257 -0.30 12.11 -7.94
N LEU A 258 0.09 10.91 -8.37
CA LEU A 258 -0.54 10.21 -9.50
C LEU A 258 -1.93 9.71 -9.14
N ASP A 259 -2.15 9.24 -7.91
CA ASP A 259 -3.48 8.86 -7.41
C ASP A 259 -4.44 10.04 -7.41
N VAL A 260 -4.01 11.18 -6.88
CA VAL A 260 -4.81 12.40 -6.90
C VAL A 260 -5.11 12.82 -8.34
N ALA A 261 -4.11 12.82 -9.22
CA ALA A 261 -4.33 13.17 -10.62
C ALA A 261 -5.36 12.25 -11.27
N ARG A 262 -5.19 10.94 -11.11
CA ARG A 262 -6.06 9.91 -11.67
C ARG A 262 -7.49 10.00 -11.15
N ILE A 263 -7.70 10.18 -9.85
CA ILE A 263 -9.05 10.32 -9.27
C ILE A 263 -9.75 11.60 -9.74
N LEU A 264 -9.01 12.71 -9.88
CA LEU A 264 -9.58 13.98 -10.34
C LEU A 264 -9.95 13.98 -11.83
N THR A 265 -9.32 13.13 -12.64
CA THR A 265 -9.58 13.02 -14.09
C THR A 265 -10.38 11.77 -14.48
N ALA A 266 -10.57 10.82 -13.57
CA ALA A 266 -11.28 9.57 -13.86
C ALA A 266 -12.75 9.80 -14.29
N ASP A 267 -13.26 8.91 -15.13
CA ASP A 267 -14.68 8.83 -15.43
C ASP A 267 -15.47 8.54 -14.13
N PRO A 268 -16.39 9.43 -13.70
CA PRO A 268 -17.21 9.20 -12.52
C PRO A 268 -18.00 7.89 -12.54
N VAL A 269 -18.34 7.37 -13.73
CA VAL A 269 -19.02 6.07 -13.88
C VAL A 269 -18.11 4.93 -13.49
N ALA A 270 -16.82 4.98 -13.84
CA ALA A 270 -15.85 3.97 -13.44
C ALA A 270 -15.67 3.95 -11.91
N LEU A 271 -15.70 5.12 -11.27
CA LEU A 271 -15.59 5.25 -9.82
C LEU A 271 -16.86 4.78 -9.07
N GLU A 272 -18.04 4.75 -9.70
CA GLU A 272 -19.30 4.37 -9.05
C GLU A 272 -19.28 2.92 -8.51
N THR A 273 -18.50 2.05 -9.14
CA THR A 273 -18.38 0.63 -8.75
C THR A 273 -17.29 0.37 -7.69
N THR A 274 -16.58 1.41 -7.27
CA THR A 274 -15.51 1.35 -6.27
C THR A 274 -16.04 1.61 -4.85
N ASP A 275 -15.14 1.61 -3.86
CA ASP A 275 -15.44 1.96 -2.47
C ASP A 275 -15.26 3.46 -2.15
N ILE A 276 -15.22 4.32 -3.17
CA ILE A 276 -15.18 5.78 -2.98
C ILE A 276 -16.38 6.27 -2.16
N ALA A 277 -16.17 7.25 -1.29
CA ALA A 277 -17.26 7.79 -0.47
C ALA A 277 -18.30 8.53 -1.33
N ALA A 278 -19.58 8.38 -0.97
CA ALA A 278 -20.71 8.83 -1.79
C ALA A 278 -20.74 10.35 -2.04
N LEU A 279 -20.39 11.15 -1.02
CA LEU A 279 -20.34 12.62 -1.16
C LEU A 279 -19.20 13.05 -2.11
N PRO A 280 -17.95 12.57 -1.93
CA PRO A 280 -16.87 12.77 -2.90
C PRO A 280 -17.22 12.35 -4.31
N TRP A 281 -17.78 11.16 -4.52
CA TRP A 281 -18.23 10.71 -5.84
C TRP A 281 -19.25 11.66 -6.46
N SER A 282 -20.24 12.10 -5.67
CA SER A 282 -21.23 13.08 -6.12
C SER A 282 -20.58 14.41 -6.54
N ALA A 283 -19.55 14.87 -5.83
CA ALA A 283 -18.80 16.06 -6.18
C ALA A 283 -17.98 15.87 -7.47
N LEU A 284 -17.27 14.74 -7.60
CA LEU A 284 -16.50 14.37 -8.80
C LEU A 284 -17.38 14.27 -10.04
N SER A 285 -18.60 13.73 -9.93
CA SER A 285 -19.56 13.65 -11.05
C SER A 285 -19.98 15.01 -11.62
N ARG A 286 -19.79 16.09 -10.84
CA ARG A 286 -20.08 17.48 -11.23
C ARG A 286 -18.80 18.31 -11.44
N SER A 287 -17.64 17.68 -11.38
CA SER A 287 -16.33 18.33 -11.50
C SER A 287 -16.20 19.02 -12.86
N ARG A 288 -15.63 20.23 -12.83
CA ARG A 288 -15.23 20.97 -14.03
C ARG A 288 -13.75 20.79 -14.36
N VAL A 289 -13.02 20.01 -13.56
CA VAL A 289 -11.58 19.78 -13.78
C VAL A 289 -11.38 19.08 -15.13
N ARG A 290 -10.47 19.64 -15.92
CA ARG A 290 -10.06 19.13 -17.24
C ARG A 290 -8.55 18.97 -17.36
N GLU A 291 -7.80 19.57 -16.44
CA GLU A 291 -6.34 19.48 -16.45
C GLU A 291 -5.83 19.34 -15.02
N VAL A 292 -4.98 18.33 -14.80
CA VAL A 292 -4.18 18.20 -13.58
C VAL A 292 -2.72 18.33 -13.92
N VAL A 293 -2.04 19.30 -13.31
CA VAL A 293 -0.60 19.54 -13.50
C VAL A 293 0.15 18.94 -12.32
N VAL A 294 0.92 17.88 -12.57
CA VAL A 294 1.82 17.29 -11.57
C VAL A 294 3.17 18.01 -11.61
N LEU A 295 3.47 18.76 -10.56
CA LEU A 295 4.66 19.62 -10.47
C LEU A 295 5.76 18.95 -9.62
N GLY A 296 6.79 18.48 -10.29
CA GLY A 296 8.04 18.02 -9.67
C GLY A 296 9.04 19.15 -9.50
N ARG A 297 9.70 19.24 -8.33
CA ARG A 297 10.80 20.19 -8.10
C ARG A 297 12.16 19.74 -8.68
N ARG A 298 12.26 18.49 -9.11
CA ARG A 298 13.46 17.85 -9.70
C ARG A 298 13.07 17.17 -11.02
N GLY A 299 14.05 16.58 -11.71
CA GLY A 299 13.83 15.92 -12.99
C GLY A 299 13.22 14.52 -12.86
N PRO A 300 12.92 13.87 -14.00
CA PRO A 300 12.34 12.52 -14.04
C PRO A 300 13.20 11.46 -13.33
N ALA A 301 14.53 11.59 -13.36
CA ALA A 301 15.44 10.66 -12.69
C ALA A 301 15.32 10.69 -11.16
N GLU A 302 14.71 11.73 -10.58
CA GLU A 302 14.47 11.85 -9.14
C GLU A 302 12.99 11.78 -8.77
N ALA A 303 12.16 11.26 -9.67
CA ALA A 303 10.77 10.92 -9.38
C ALA A 303 10.69 9.85 -8.28
N ALA A 304 9.59 9.91 -7.52
CA ALA A 304 9.29 8.97 -6.45
C ALA A 304 8.03 8.16 -6.74
N PHE A 305 7.43 8.33 -7.93
CA PHE A 305 6.42 7.40 -8.40
C PHE A 305 7.11 6.12 -8.83
N THR A 306 6.39 5.01 -8.75
CA THR A 306 6.89 3.71 -9.15
C THR A 306 6.40 3.36 -10.56
N VAL A 307 7.18 2.52 -11.25
CA VAL A 307 6.88 2.04 -12.61
C VAL A 307 5.43 1.53 -12.74
N PRO A 308 4.91 0.69 -11.82
CA PRO A 308 3.52 0.26 -11.87
C PRO A 308 2.49 1.38 -12.01
N GLU A 309 2.58 2.41 -11.19
CA GLU A 309 1.64 3.53 -11.14
C GLU A 309 1.78 4.45 -12.35
N LEU A 310 3.01 4.65 -12.85
CA LEU A 310 3.24 5.40 -14.08
C LEU A 310 2.64 4.65 -15.30
N VAL A 311 2.89 3.35 -15.41
CA VAL A 311 2.35 2.53 -16.51
C VAL A 311 0.82 2.52 -16.46
N GLY A 312 0.23 2.35 -15.26
CA GLY A 312 -1.22 2.44 -15.09
C GLY A 312 -1.80 3.79 -15.52
N LEU A 313 -1.12 4.90 -15.22
CA LEU A 313 -1.54 6.22 -15.67
C LEU A 313 -1.45 6.38 -17.19
N CYS A 314 -0.34 5.93 -17.80
CA CYS A 314 -0.16 5.97 -19.25
C CYS A 314 -1.22 5.14 -19.99
N GLY A 315 -1.56 3.96 -19.48
CA GLY A 315 -2.62 3.11 -20.06
C GLY A 315 -3.98 3.82 -20.10
N LEU A 316 -4.35 4.54 -19.05
CA LEU A 316 -5.58 5.33 -19.02
C LEU A 316 -5.58 6.48 -20.03
N ALA A 317 -4.44 7.16 -20.19
CA ALA A 317 -4.30 8.24 -21.17
C ALA A 317 -4.37 7.73 -22.62
N GLU A 318 -3.73 6.59 -22.91
CA GLU A 318 -3.80 5.93 -24.23
C GLU A 318 -5.22 5.44 -24.56
N ALA A 319 -5.97 5.00 -23.55
CA ALA A 319 -7.37 4.63 -23.68
C ALA A 319 -8.32 5.83 -23.79
N GLY A 320 -7.83 7.07 -23.61
CA GLY A 320 -8.63 8.30 -23.62
C GLY A 320 -9.59 8.41 -22.43
N VAL A 321 -9.27 7.75 -21.32
CA VAL A 321 -10.08 7.71 -20.08
C VAL A 321 -9.73 8.86 -19.12
N ILE A 322 -8.54 9.46 -19.29
CA ILE A 322 -8.07 10.66 -18.58
C ILE A 322 -7.41 11.65 -19.53
#